data_AF-A0A960KJU5-F1
#
_entry.id   AF-A0A960KJU5-F1
#
_cell.length_a   1.000
_cell.length_b   1.000
_cell.length_c   1.000
_cell.angle_alpha   90.00
_cell.angle_beta   90.00
_cell.angle_gamma   90.00
#
_symmetry.space_group_name_H-M   'P 1'
#
loop_
_entity.id
_entity.type
_entity.pdbx_description
1 polymer ?
#
loop_
_entity_poly.entity_id
_entity_poly.type
_entity_poly.pdbx_seq_one_letter_code
_entity_poly.pdbx_strand_id
1 'polypeptide(L)'
;MNVVDSSAWLSYLASDSNSAIFAEPIEKLSQLLVPSITITEVFKNVLRQRGEDAALIVTAHMEQGKVIPLDSELAKDAAKFGVLYK
;
A
#
# COMPACT_ATOMS: atom_id res chain seq x y z
N MET A 1 0.15 4.35 -14.27
CA MET A 1 0.16 4.81 -12.86
C MET A 1 -0.61 3.76 -12.10
N ASN A 2 0.04 3.13 -11.14
CA ASN A 2 -0.48 1.98 -10.41
C ASN A 2 -0.68 2.43 -8.96
N VAL A 3 -1.89 2.25 -8.44
CA VAL A 3 -2.20 2.47 -7.02
C VAL A 3 -2.55 1.11 -6.45
N VAL A 4 -1.82 0.69 -5.43
CA VAL A 4 -1.94 -0.65 -4.84
C VAL A 4 -2.49 -0.51 -3.42
N ASP A 5 -3.56 -1.24 -3.11
CA ASP A 5 -4.19 -1.26 -1.80
C ASP A 5 -3.44 -2.17 -0.82
N SER A 6 -3.79 -2.12 0.46
CA SER A 6 -3.11 -2.92 1.49
C SER A 6 -3.33 -4.42 1.30
N SER A 7 -4.46 -4.86 0.73
CA SER A 7 -4.72 -6.28 0.51
C SER A 7 -3.80 -6.87 -0.56
N ALA A 8 -3.61 -6.17 -1.68
CA ALA A 8 -2.67 -6.57 -2.72
C ALA A 8 -1.22 -6.58 -2.23
N TRP A 9 -0.81 -5.58 -1.43
CA TRP A 9 0.50 -5.57 -0.78
C TRP A 9 0.71 -6.81 0.10
N LEU A 10 -0.25 -7.12 0.97
CA LEU A 10 -0.15 -8.28 1.86
C LEU A 10 -0.10 -9.60 1.08
N SER A 11 -0.88 -9.73 0.00
CA SER A 11 -0.84 -10.90 -0.89
C SER A 11 0.52 -11.06 -1.58
N TYR A 12 1.07 -9.98 -2.14
CA TYR A 12 2.39 -9.98 -2.76
C TYR A 12 3.50 -10.38 -1.77
N LEU A 13 3.51 -9.75 -0.59
CA LEU A 13 4.50 -10.00 0.47
C LEU A 13 4.37 -11.41 1.09
N ALA A 14 3.16 -11.97 1.10
CA ALA A 14 2.93 -13.34 1.54
C ALA A 14 3.31 -14.38 0.49
N SER A 15 3.61 -13.97 -0.75
CA SER A 15 3.81 -14.87 -1.89
C SER A 15 2.65 -15.86 -2.05
N ASP A 16 1.42 -15.36 -1.87
CA ASP A 16 0.21 -16.18 -1.96
C ASP A 16 -0.19 -16.46 -3.42
N SER A 17 -1.33 -17.13 -3.63
CA SER A 17 -1.84 -17.47 -4.97
C SER A 17 -2.12 -16.25 -5.87
N ASN A 18 -2.31 -15.07 -5.28
CA ASN A 18 -2.59 -13.83 -6.01
C ASN A 18 -1.33 -12.98 -6.20
N SER A 19 -0.20 -13.32 -5.56
CA SER A 19 1.06 -12.56 -5.65
C SER A 19 1.49 -12.25 -7.07
N ALA A 20 1.35 -13.21 -8.00
CA ALA A 20 1.69 -13.04 -9.42
C ALA A 20 0.85 -11.97 -10.14
N ILE A 21 -0.40 -11.78 -9.72
CA ILE A 21 -1.32 -10.77 -10.29
C ILE A 21 -0.87 -9.35 -9.87
N PHE A 22 -0.36 -9.22 -8.65
CA PHE A 22 0.05 -7.93 -8.09
C PHE A 22 1.54 -7.61 -8.32
N ALA A 23 2.34 -8.57 -8.79
CA ALA A 23 3.76 -8.38 -9.04
C ALA A 23 4.03 -7.27 -10.07
N GLU A 24 3.40 -7.33 -11.25
CA GLU A 24 3.63 -6.31 -12.30
C GLU A 24 3.34 -4.87 -11.81
N PRO A 25 2.18 -4.56 -11.18
CA PRO A 25 1.92 -3.19 -10.74
C PRO A 25 2.84 -2.72 -9.60
N ILE A 26 3.29 -3.64 -8.73
CA ILE A 26 4.19 -3.35 -7.59
C ILE A 26 5.64 -3.15 -8.08
N GLU A 27 6.13 -3.98 -8.98
CA GLU A 27 7.54 -3.97 -9.41
C GLU A 27 7.84 -2.81 -10.38
N LYS A 28 6.82 -2.22 -10.99
CA LYS A 28 6.97 -1.05 -11.86
C LYS A 28 7.07 0.26 -11.07
N LEU A 29 8.16 0.39 -10.31
CA LEU A 29 8.41 1.47 -9.34
C LEU A 29 8.18 2.89 -9.90
N SER A 30 8.58 3.16 -11.14
CA SER A 30 8.41 4.48 -11.78
C SER A 30 6.94 4.87 -12.00
N GLN A 31 6.03 3.90 -11.93
CA GLN A 31 4.59 4.10 -12.07
C GLN A 31 3.83 3.80 -10.77
N LEU A 32 4.50 3.31 -9.73
CA LEU A 32 3.89 2.90 -8.47
C LEU A 32 3.65 4.10 -7.56
N LEU A 33 2.40 4.30 -7.17
CA LEU A 33 1.98 5.22 -6.12
C LEU A 33 1.63 4.43 -4.86
N VAL A 34 2.14 4.90 -3.72
CA VAL A 34 1.91 4.28 -2.42
C VAL A 34 1.20 5.27 -1.50
N PRO A 35 -0.12 5.15 -1.31
CA PRO A 35 -0.84 5.98 -0.35
C PRO A 35 -0.30 5.76 1.06
N SER A 36 -0.04 6.82 1.84
CA SER A 36 0.52 6.68 3.19
C SER A 36 -0.38 5.87 4.15
N ILE A 37 -1.69 5.80 3.86
CA ILE A 37 -2.63 4.96 4.61
C ILE A 37 -2.36 3.46 4.42
N THR A 38 -1.95 3.02 3.23
CA THR A 38 -1.65 1.59 2.99
C THR A 38 -0.38 1.17 3.69
N ILE A 39 0.60 2.08 3.84
CA ILE A 39 1.79 1.85 4.69
C ILE A 39 1.36 1.59 6.14
N THR A 40 0.45 2.40 6.69
CA THR A 40 -0.07 2.21 8.06
C THR A 40 -0.75 0.85 8.22
N GLU A 41 -1.59 0.45 7.25
CA GLU A 41 -2.32 -0.81 7.29
C GLU A 41 -1.39 -2.02 7.19
N VAL A 42 -0.44 -2.00 6.25
CA VAL A 42 0.54 -3.07 6.05
C VAL A 42 1.50 -3.16 7.24
N PHE A 43 2.06 -2.04 7.71
CA PHE A 43 2.96 -2.01 8.87
C PHE A 43 2.28 -2.62 10.10
N LYS A 44 1.07 -2.15 10.44
CA LYS A 44 0.30 -2.68 11.58
C LYS A 44 0.03 -4.19 11.43
N ASN A 45 -0.31 -4.63 10.23
CA ASN A 45 -0.61 -6.03 9.96
C ASN A 45 0.64 -6.90 10.14
N VAL A 46 1.76 -6.52 9.52
CA VAL A 46 3.03 -7.25 9.60
C VAL A 46 3.61 -7.20 11.01
N LEU A 47 3.56 -6.06 11.69
CA LEU A 47 3.99 -5.88 13.09
C LEU A 47 3.31 -6.91 13.99
N ARG A 48 1.98 -7.08 13.85
CA ARG A 48 1.20 -8.02 14.65
C ARG A 48 1.55 -9.49 14.37
N GLN A 49 1.94 -9.82 13.14
CA GLN A 49 2.14 -11.21 12.71
C GLN A 49 3.61 -11.67 12.79
N ARG A 50 4.56 -10.77 12.54
CA ARG A 50 5.97 -11.08 12.29
C ARG A 50 6.94 -10.18 13.07
N GLY A 51 6.44 -9.21 13.84
CA GLY A 51 7.26 -8.30 14.63
C GLY A 51 7.72 -7.06 13.86
N GLU A 52 8.40 -6.17 14.59
CA GLU A 52 8.76 -4.82 14.14
C GLU A 52 9.81 -4.83 13.01
N ASP A 53 10.86 -5.66 13.13
CA ASP A 53 11.90 -5.76 12.10
C ASP A 53 11.32 -6.11 10.72
N ALA A 54 10.39 -7.08 10.68
CA ALA A 54 9.72 -7.45 9.44
C ALA A 54 8.84 -6.30 8.90
N ALA A 55 8.16 -5.57 9.77
CA ALA A 55 7.31 -4.45 9.38
C ALA A 55 8.14 -3.29 8.79
N LEU A 56 9.29 -2.99 9.38
CA LEU A 56 10.25 -1.99 8.87
C LEU A 56 10.81 -2.39 7.50
N ILE A 57 11.24 -3.65 7.34
CA ILE A 57 11.75 -4.13 6.04
C ILE A 57 10.68 -4.04 4.97
N VAL A 58 9.46 -4.50 5.26
CA VAL A 58 8.34 -4.47 4.30
C VAL A 58 8.01 -3.05 3.87
N THR A 59 7.87 -2.13 4.83
CA THR A 59 7.51 -0.75 4.51
C THR A 59 8.62 -0.02 3.78
N ALA A 60 9.89 -0.31 4.07
CA ALA A 60 11.01 0.20 3.28
C ALA A 60 10.95 -0.23 1.80
N HIS A 61 10.41 -1.43 1.49
CA HIS A 61 10.18 -1.84 0.10
C HIS A 61 9.01 -1.07 -0.53
N MET A 62 7.93 -0.84 0.23
CA MET A 62 6.81 -0.02 -0.24
C MET A 62 7.27 1.40 -0.59
N GLU A 63 8.14 1.98 0.25
CA GLU A 63 8.66 3.34 0.09
C GLU A 63 9.60 3.52 -1.11
N GLN A 64 9.96 2.45 -1.83
CA GLN A 64 10.65 2.56 -3.13
C GLN A 64 9.74 3.10 -4.24
N GLY A 65 8.42 2.95 -4.08
CA GLY A 65 7.44 3.62 -4.92
C GLY A 65 7.29 5.10 -4.56
N LYS A 66 6.51 5.85 -5.35
CA LYS A 66 6.21 7.24 -5.02
C LYS A 66 5.17 7.28 -3.89
N VAL A 67 5.62 7.58 -2.68
CA VAL A 67 4.74 7.77 -1.52
C VAL A 67 3.87 9.02 -1.71
N ILE A 68 2.56 8.87 -1.54
CA ILE A 68 1.57 9.95 -1.59
C ILE A 68 1.02 10.17 -0.18
N PRO A 69 1.39 11.28 0.49
CA PRO A 69 0.86 11.62 1.81
C PRO A 69 -0.66 11.84 1.75
N LEU A 70 -1.39 11.24 2.69
CA LEU A 70 -2.79 11.57 2.95
C LEU A 70 -2.85 12.83 3.82
N ASP A 71 -2.80 14.00 3.18
CA ASP A 71 -2.98 15.27 3.85
C ASP A 71 -4.47 15.65 4.03
N SER A 72 -4.70 16.81 4.65
CA SER A 72 -6.05 17.29 4.94
C SER A 72 -6.90 17.55 3.70
N GLU A 73 -6.29 17.92 2.57
CA GLU A 73 -7.02 18.23 1.33
C GLU A 73 -7.43 16.93 0.63
N LEU A 74 -6.48 16.01 0.44
CA LEU A 74 -6.74 14.70 -0.14
C LEU A 74 -7.75 13.90 0.69
N ALA A 75 -7.73 14.03 2.02
CA ALA A 75 -8.71 13.39 2.90
C ALA A 75 -10.15 13.93 2.67
N LYS A 76 -10.31 15.25 2.50
CA LYS A 76 -11.62 15.85 2.20
C LYS A 76 -12.13 15.41 0.82
N ASP A 77 -11.26 15.38 -0.17
CA ASP A 77 -11.61 14.92 -1.52
C ASP A 77 -12.00 13.45 -1.52
N ALA A 78 -11.25 12.59 -0.84
CA ALA A 78 -11.58 11.18 -0.67
C ALA A 78 -12.96 11.00 -0.02
N ALA A 79 -13.29 11.79 1.01
CA ALA A 79 -14.61 11.75 1.65
C ALA A 79 -15.73 12.17 0.68
N LYS A 80 -15.52 13.25 -0.09
CA LYS A 80 -16.49 13.71 -1.10
C LYS A 80 -16.74 12.66 -2.18
N PHE A 81 -15.68 12.09 -2.75
CA PHE A 81 -15.79 11.03 -3.75
C PHE A 81 -16.42 9.76 -3.18
N GLY A 82 -16.15 9.45 -1.91
CA GLY A 82 -16.79 8.37 -1.18
C GLY A 82 -18.30 8.54 -0.98
N VAL A 83 -18.86 9.75 -1.12
CA VAL A 83 -20.32 9.96 -1.15
C VAL A 83 -20.85 9.90 -2.59
N LEU A 84 -20.10 10.42 -3.55
CA LEU A 84 -20.55 10.52 -4.95
C LEU A 84 -20.55 9.18 -5.70
N TYR A 85 -19.67 8.25 -5.33
CA TYR A 85 -19.43 7.01 -6.07
C TYR A 85 -19.57 5.73 -5.21
N LYS A 86 -20.24 5.81 -4.05
CA LYS A 86 -20.62 4.66 -3.23
C LYS A 86 -22.10 4.33 -3.35
#